data_AF-A0A2H9HY29-F1
#
_entry.id   AF-A0A2H9HY29-F1
#
_cell.length_a   1.000
_cell.length_b   1.000
_cell.length_c   1.000
_cell.angle_alpha   90.00
_cell.angle_beta   90.00
_cell.angle_gamma   90.00
#
_symmetry.space_group_name_H-M   'P 1'
#
loop_
_entity.id
_entity.type
_entity.pdbx_description
1 polymer ?
#
loop_
_entity_poly.entity_id
_entity_poly.type
_entity_poly.pdbx_seq_one_letter_code
_entity_poly.pdbx_strand_id
1 'polypeptide(L)'
;MRRLSPRAAKRMMKRMGLTFDRLEGVKEVVFKMEDKELVVENPEVSVLKVQGQEIFQVAGEVSERSLGEPEEAKSFPEEDIQLVAQQSGVSFEEAKAALMECDGDLAKAILLLTQKHT
;
A
#
# COMPACT_ATOMS: atom_id res chain seq x y z
N MET A 1 -17.94 43.65 16.53
CA MET A 1 -18.20 42.85 15.31
C MET A 1 -18.88 41.54 15.72
N ARG A 2 -20.10 41.25 15.26
CA ARG A 2 -20.91 40.12 15.72
C ARG A 2 -20.29 38.82 15.16
N ARG A 3 -19.70 37.97 16.02
CA ARG A 3 -19.08 36.70 15.60
C ARG A 3 -20.13 35.86 14.86
N LEU A 4 -19.87 35.53 13.59
CA LEU A 4 -20.75 34.63 12.84
C LEU A 4 -20.86 33.32 13.61
N SER A 5 -22.07 32.82 13.83
CA SER A 5 -22.23 31.51 14.46
C SER A 5 -21.74 30.40 13.52
N PRO A 6 -21.07 29.36 14.02
CA PRO A 6 -20.56 28.25 13.18
C PRO A 6 -21.64 27.62 12.29
N ARG A 7 -22.89 27.59 12.78
CA ARG A 7 -24.07 27.10 12.04
C ARG A 7 -24.47 28.02 10.89
N ALA A 8 -24.35 29.35 11.05
CA ALA A 8 -24.63 30.30 9.98
C ALA A 8 -23.57 30.22 8.87
N ALA A 9 -22.30 30.05 9.23
CA ALA A 9 -21.21 29.85 8.28
C ALA A 9 -21.39 28.55 7.45
N LYS A 10 -21.70 27.42 8.10
CA LYS A 10 -21.96 26.15 7.41
C LYS A 10 -23.13 26.24 6.40
N ARG A 11 -24.22 26.94 6.76
CA ARG A 11 -25.35 27.17 5.82
C ARG A 11 -25.00 28.11 4.68
N MET A 12 -24.11 29.06 4.90
CA MET A 12 -23.63 29.96 3.84
C MET A 12 -22.75 29.20 2.85
N MET A 13 -21.79 28.40 3.33
CA MET A 13 -20.92 27.56 2.50
C MET A 13 -21.73 26.58 1.63
N LYS A 14 -22.73 25.90 2.21
CA LYS A 14 -23.60 24.98 1.47
C LYS A 14 -24.40 25.68 0.35
N ARG A 15 -24.81 26.94 0.55
CA ARG A 15 -25.48 27.74 -0.50
C ARG A 15 -24.53 28.16 -1.62
N MET A 16 -23.24 28.23 -1.35
CA MET A 16 -22.20 28.49 -2.35
C MET A 16 -21.73 27.21 -3.06
N GLY A 17 -22.38 26.07 -2.82
CA GLY A 17 -22.00 24.78 -3.40
C GLY A 17 -20.77 24.14 -2.75
N LEU A 18 -20.33 24.65 -1.59
CA LEU A 18 -19.20 24.14 -0.83
C LEU A 18 -19.71 23.15 0.24
N THR A 19 -19.41 21.87 0.10
CA THR A 19 -19.70 20.84 1.11
C THR A 19 -18.41 20.36 1.74
N PHE A 20 -18.34 20.40 3.07
CA PHE A 20 -17.23 19.90 3.86
C PHE A 20 -17.72 18.72 4.70
N ASP A 21 -17.22 17.54 4.38
CA ASP A 21 -17.61 16.29 5.02
C ASP A 21 -16.36 15.50 5.44
N ARG A 22 -16.45 14.79 6.56
CA ARG A 22 -15.40 13.88 7.02
C ARG A 22 -15.73 12.48 6.51
N LEU A 23 -14.75 11.78 5.95
CA LEU A 23 -14.91 10.39 5.54
C LEU A 23 -14.65 9.49 6.73
N GLU A 24 -15.64 8.69 7.10
CA GLU A 24 -15.56 7.73 8.19
C GLU A 24 -15.11 6.36 7.67
N GLY A 25 -14.34 5.63 8.48
CA GLY A 25 -13.94 4.25 8.17
C GLY A 25 -12.88 4.09 7.08
N VAL A 26 -12.11 5.14 6.76
CA VAL A 26 -10.99 5.04 5.82
C VAL A 26 -9.88 4.20 6.46
N LYS A 27 -9.55 3.07 5.83
CA LYS A 27 -8.49 2.17 6.31
C LYS A 27 -7.11 2.54 5.78
N GLU A 28 -7.04 3.04 4.57
CA GLU A 28 -5.79 3.29 3.86
C GLU A 28 -5.98 4.35 2.78
N VAL A 29 -4.98 5.20 2.58
CA VAL A 29 -4.83 6.06 1.39
C VAL A 29 -3.49 5.78 0.74
N VAL A 30 -3.48 5.53 -0.57
CA VAL A 30 -2.28 5.25 -1.35
C VAL A 30 -2.10 6.32 -2.41
N PHE A 31 -1.00 7.08 -2.34
CA PHE A 31 -0.56 8.00 -3.38
C PHE A 31 0.46 7.29 -4.27
N LYS A 32 0.05 6.89 -5.47
CA LYS A 32 0.93 6.25 -6.44
C LYS A 32 1.67 7.31 -7.27
N MET A 33 2.99 7.24 -7.25
CA MET A 33 3.89 8.08 -8.05
C MET A 33 4.54 7.23 -9.14
N GLU A 34 5.51 7.78 -9.87
CA GLU A 34 6.20 7.04 -10.94
C GLU A 34 7.16 5.98 -10.39
N ASP A 35 7.79 6.26 -9.24
CA ASP A 35 8.90 5.49 -8.65
C ASP A 35 8.59 4.95 -7.24
N LYS A 36 7.50 5.41 -6.61
CA LYS A 36 7.08 5.00 -5.28
C LYS A 36 5.58 5.14 -5.03
N GLU A 37 5.12 4.49 -3.97
CA GLU A 37 3.83 4.75 -3.35
C GLU A 37 4.06 5.39 -1.98
N LEU A 38 3.26 6.40 -1.63
CA LEU A 38 3.12 6.82 -0.24
C LEU A 38 1.84 6.22 0.31
N VAL A 39 1.94 5.52 1.44
CA VAL A 39 0.83 4.86 2.10
C VAL A 39 0.55 5.56 3.43
N VAL A 40 -0.71 5.84 3.69
CA VAL A 40 -1.19 6.41 4.96
C VAL A 40 -2.20 5.44 5.54
N GLU A 41 -1.83 4.75 6.62
CA GLU A 41 -2.69 3.78 7.31
C GLU A 41 -3.61 4.49 8.31
N ASN A 42 -4.86 4.03 8.40
CA ASN A 42 -5.92 4.58 9.25
C ASN A 42 -5.98 6.12 9.26
N PRO A 43 -6.02 6.80 8.09
CA PRO A 43 -5.93 8.24 8.03
C PRO A 43 -7.21 8.95 8.46
N GLU A 44 -7.05 10.18 8.94
CA GLU A 44 -8.14 11.15 9.00
C GLU A 44 -8.32 11.81 7.64
N VAL A 45 -9.45 11.53 6.97
CA VAL A 45 -9.74 12.09 5.65
C VAL A 45 -10.96 13.02 5.69
N SER A 46 -10.80 14.23 5.15
CA SER A 46 -11.90 15.18 4.92
C SER A 46 -12.01 15.50 3.44
N VAL A 47 -13.24 15.69 2.94
CA VAL A 47 -13.52 16.06 1.56
C VAL A 47 -14.22 17.41 1.49
N LEU A 48 -13.69 18.29 0.65
CA LEU A 48 -14.29 19.56 0.28
C LEU A 48 -14.71 19.50 -1.19
N LYS A 49 -16.00 19.63 -1.47
CA LYS A 49 -16.50 19.70 -2.86
C LYS A 49 -16.66 21.15 -3.29
N VAL A 50 -16.05 21.53 -4.40
CA VAL A 50 -16.10 22.89 -4.98
C VAL A 50 -16.33 22.78 -6.48
N GLN A 51 -17.47 23.27 -6.98
CA GLN A 51 -17.74 23.40 -8.43
C GLN A 51 -17.39 22.14 -9.27
N GLY A 52 -17.74 20.95 -8.76
CA GLY A 52 -17.49 19.68 -9.44
C GLY A 52 -16.10 19.07 -9.21
N GLN A 53 -15.22 19.73 -8.45
CA GLN A 53 -13.96 19.19 -7.97
C GLN A 53 -14.10 18.72 -6.52
N GLU A 54 -13.44 17.62 -6.19
CA GLU A 54 -13.34 17.12 -4.81
C GLU A 54 -11.89 17.27 -4.34
N ILE A 55 -11.72 17.99 -3.23
CA ILE A 55 -10.43 18.23 -2.59
C ILE A 55 -10.39 17.36 -1.33
N PHE A 56 -9.44 16.43 -1.28
CA PHE A 56 -9.24 15.56 -0.13
C PHE A 56 -8.11 16.12 0.73
N GLN A 57 -8.37 16.23 2.03
CA GLN A 57 -7.36 16.47 3.05
C GLN A 57 -7.12 15.17 3.79
N VAL A 58 -5.89 14.67 3.73
CA VAL A 58 -5.45 13.41 4.36
C VAL A 58 -4.44 13.76 5.44
N ALA A 59 -4.69 13.31 6.66
CA ALA A 59 -3.78 13.47 7.79
C ALA A 59 -3.52 12.11 8.47
N GLY A 60 -2.26 11.79 8.72
CA GLY A 60 -1.82 10.52 9.31
C GLY A 60 -0.32 10.35 9.22
N GLU A 61 0.18 9.22 9.69
CA GLU A 61 1.57 8.79 9.51
C GLU A 61 1.77 8.27 8.08
N VAL A 62 2.83 8.74 7.41
CA VAL A 62 3.12 8.42 6.01
C VAL A 62 4.28 7.42 5.96
N SER A 63 4.06 6.27 5.31
CA SER A 63 5.11 5.33 4.94
C SER A 63 5.38 5.39 3.43
N GLU A 64 6.60 5.07 3.03
CA GLU A 64 7.03 5.04 1.63
C GLU A 64 7.25 3.58 1.20
N ARG A 65 6.73 3.22 0.03
CA ARG A 65 6.93 1.92 -0.63
C ARG A 65 7.58 2.17 -1.98
N SER A 66 8.79 1.71 -2.20
CA SER A 66 9.49 1.76 -3.48
C SER A 66 8.69 1.00 -4.54
N LEU A 67 8.33 1.61 -5.69
CA LEU A 67 7.73 0.86 -6.82
C LEU A 67 8.77 -0.02 -7.54
N GLY A 68 10.04 0.12 -7.18
CA GLY A 68 11.18 -0.63 -7.72
C GLY A 68 11.69 -1.77 -6.85
N GLU A 69 11.04 -2.09 -5.72
CA GLU A 69 11.34 -3.34 -5.00
C GLU A 69 10.48 -4.47 -5.60
N PRO A 70 11.09 -5.48 -6.24
CA PRO A 70 10.36 -6.57 -6.86
C PRO A 70 9.72 -7.45 -5.78
N GLU A 71 8.45 -7.23 -5.44
CA GLU A 71 7.69 -8.09 -4.51
C GLU A 71 8.51 -8.56 -3.28
N GLU A 72 9.40 -7.73 -2.76
CA GLU A 72 10.55 -8.22 -1.99
C GLU A 72 10.19 -8.59 -0.54
N ALA A 73 8.91 -8.54 -0.20
CA ALA A 73 8.35 -8.92 1.09
C ALA A 73 7.25 -9.98 1.00
N LYS A 74 7.25 -10.88 0.01
CA LYS A 74 6.85 -12.27 0.34
C LYS A 74 7.95 -12.84 1.24
N SER A 75 7.83 -12.53 2.53
CA SER A 75 8.63 -13.10 3.61
C SER A 75 8.23 -14.57 3.73
N PHE A 76 8.91 -15.45 2.99
CA PHE A 76 8.84 -16.88 3.26
C PHE A 76 9.58 -17.19 4.57
N PRO A 77 9.11 -18.17 5.36
CA PRO A 77 9.86 -18.65 6.51
C PRO A 77 11.30 -18.97 6.12
N GLU A 78 12.29 -18.56 6.92
CA GLU A 78 13.70 -18.85 6.63
C GLU A 78 13.94 -20.37 6.51
N GLU A 79 13.19 -21.17 7.25
CA GLU A 79 13.21 -22.63 7.18
C GLU A 79 12.83 -23.16 5.80
N ASP A 80 11.82 -22.56 5.15
CA ASP A 80 11.36 -22.96 3.82
C ASP A 80 12.41 -22.59 2.76
N ILE A 81 13.02 -21.41 2.87
CA ILE A 81 14.11 -20.97 1.97
C ILE A 81 15.33 -21.89 2.14
N GLN A 82 15.70 -22.21 3.39
CA GLN A 82 16.81 -23.13 3.68
C GLN A 82 16.53 -24.55 3.17
N LEU A 83 15.29 -25.03 3.31
CA LEU A 83 14.92 -26.35 2.81
C LEU A 83 15.05 -26.40 1.28
N VAL A 84 14.54 -25.39 0.58
CA VAL A 84 14.69 -25.30 -0.89
C VAL A 84 16.17 -25.25 -1.27
N ALA A 85 16.95 -24.36 -0.66
CA ALA A 85 18.39 -24.23 -0.92
C ALA A 85 19.15 -25.54 -0.70
N GLN A 86 18.86 -26.26 0.39
CA GLN A 86 19.53 -27.51 0.73
C GLN A 86 19.15 -28.64 -0.24
N GLN A 87 17.88 -28.74 -0.64
CA GLN A 87 17.40 -29.80 -1.52
C GLN A 87 17.83 -29.59 -2.99
N SER A 88 17.94 -28.34 -3.45
CA SER A 88 18.39 -28.04 -4.81
C SER A 88 19.88 -27.69 -4.91
N GLY A 89 20.60 -27.55 -3.80
CA GLY A 89 22.04 -27.26 -3.78
C GLY A 89 22.42 -25.85 -4.22
N VAL A 90 21.52 -24.87 -4.05
CA VAL A 90 21.72 -23.47 -4.49
C VAL A 90 21.91 -22.53 -3.31
N SER A 91 22.26 -21.27 -3.59
CA SER A 91 22.38 -20.25 -2.54
C SER A 91 21.03 -19.87 -1.94
N PHE A 92 21.06 -19.30 -0.73
CA PHE A 92 19.85 -18.82 -0.04
C PHE A 92 19.07 -17.79 -0.89
N GLU A 93 19.79 -16.91 -1.59
CA GLU A 93 19.18 -15.90 -2.46
C GLU A 93 18.48 -16.54 -3.67
N GLU A 94 19.10 -17.54 -4.31
CA GLU A 94 18.50 -18.27 -5.43
C GLU A 94 17.27 -19.07 -5.00
N ALA A 95 17.32 -19.69 -3.81
CA ALA A 95 16.18 -20.38 -3.24
C ALA A 95 15.02 -19.43 -2.93
N LYS A 96 15.32 -18.24 -2.37
CA LYS A 96 14.34 -17.19 -2.11
C LYS A 96 13.67 -16.73 -3.41
N ALA A 97 14.45 -16.50 -4.46
CA ALA A 97 13.94 -16.12 -5.78
C ALA A 97 13.05 -17.20 -6.39
N ALA A 98 13.43 -18.48 -6.29
CA ALA A 98 12.60 -19.59 -6.78
C ALA A 98 11.28 -19.73 -6.04
N LEU A 99 11.27 -19.50 -4.72
CA LEU A 99 10.03 -19.46 -3.93
C LEU A 99 9.13 -18.30 -4.32
N MET A 100 9.69 -17.12 -4.63
CA MET A 100 8.91 -16.01 -5.19
C MET A 100 8.29 -16.38 -6.53
N GLU A 101 9.07 -16.96 -7.45
CA GLU A 101 8.62 -17.40 -8.78
C GLU A 101 7.54 -18.51 -8.70
N CYS A 102 7.57 -19.29 -7.61
CA CYS A 102 6.63 -20.38 -7.36
C CYS A 102 5.49 -20.02 -6.41
N ASP A 103 5.30 -18.74 -6.09
CA ASP A 103 4.25 -18.26 -5.16
C ASP A 103 4.26 -18.97 -3.79
N GLY A 104 5.44 -19.40 -3.31
CA GLY A 104 5.61 -20.11 -2.05
C GLY A 104 5.42 -21.62 -2.09
N ASP A 105 5.19 -22.22 -3.26
CA ASP A 105 5.15 -23.67 -3.41
C ASP A 105 6.57 -24.26 -3.36
N LEU A 106 6.91 -24.89 -2.23
CA LEU A 106 8.22 -25.50 -2.01
C LEU A 106 8.55 -26.58 -3.04
N ALA A 107 7.59 -27.46 -3.37
CA ALA A 107 7.83 -28.58 -4.28
C ALA A 107 8.10 -28.06 -5.69
N LYS A 108 7.32 -27.07 -6.12
CA LYS A 108 7.50 -26.42 -7.41
C LYS A 108 8.84 -25.67 -7.48
N ALA A 109 9.24 -24.99 -6.41
CA ALA A 109 10.52 -24.28 -6.33
C ALA A 109 11.72 -25.24 -6.42
N ILE A 110 11.69 -26.36 -5.70
CA ILE A 110 12.74 -27.39 -5.76
C ILE A 110 12.82 -28.00 -7.16
N LEU A 111 11.69 -28.33 -7.78
CA LEU A 111 11.63 -28.87 -9.14
C LEU A 111 12.17 -27.88 -10.18
N LEU A 112 11.81 -26.60 -10.05
CA LEU A 112 12.29 -25.53 -10.93
C LEU A 112 13.82 -25.42 -10.88
N LEU A 113 14.39 -25.43 -9.68
CA LEU A 113 15.84 -25.29 -9.47
C LEU A 113 16.60 -26.53 -9.93
N THR A 114 16.12 -27.73 -9.63
CA THR A 114 16.75 -28.98 -10.07
C THR A 114 16.71 -29.16 -11.59
N GLN A 115 15.67 -28.69 -12.28
CA GLN A 115 15.61 -28.68 -13.75
C GLN A 115 16.57 -27.68 -14.39
N LYS A 116 16.86 -26.54 -13.74
CA LYS A 116 17.85 -25.58 -14.24
C LYS A 116 19.30 -26.11 -14.18
N HIS A 117 19.55 -27.15 -13.38
CA HIS A 117 20.87 -27.77 -13.20
C HIS A 117 21.07 -29.08 -13.99
N THR A 118 20.12 -29.47 -14.84
CA THR A 118 20.25 -30.61 -15.77
C THR A 118 20.43 -30.11 -17.20
#